data_AF-A0A6A6QCF6-F1
#
_entry.id   AF-A0A6A6QCF6-F1
#
_cell.length_a   1.000
_cell.length_b   1.000
_cell.length_c   1.000
_cell.angle_alpha   90.00
_cell.angle_beta   90.00
_cell.angle_gamma   90.00
#
_symmetry.space_group_name_H-M   'P 1'
#
loop_
_entity.id
_entity.type
_entity.pdbx_description
1 polymer ?
#
loop_
_entity_poly.entity_id
_entity_poly.type
_entity_poly.pdbx_seq_one_letter_code
_entity_poly.pdbx_strand_id
1 'polypeptide(L)'
;MSTSPIHIVGAGITGLVLSRCLLKRGIPFHLYDRSPTPAHNNYAITLHASTYCALCKELDIEESLFQQRVGISTSSEAKETARNEENELRVHRGALEALLHEPLNIQTNHQLSHISLSLSTPNPTSPSPPSKTLHFTTAPSLQTPALLIAADGMHSGGRTSLLPSHPPTILPYVAFTSRRHLPGPISNTLYAPAFTTSPTPTLLTHHIATARLTISLTSLPASATTISWTYSRPARSPPRPLSRQSSSSSWTRCTTRCRSRFGMFLPAARSVGSGFCIG
;
A
#
# COMPACT_ATOMS: atom_id res chain seq x y z
N MET A 1 -21.50 -17.62 26.81
CA MET A 1 -20.04 -17.85 26.73
C MET A 1 -19.40 -16.64 26.09
N SER A 2 -18.58 -15.87 26.81
CA SER A 2 -17.86 -14.75 26.18
C SER A 2 -16.77 -15.33 25.26
N THR A 3 -16.91 -15.10 23.96
CA THR A 3 -15.89 -15.47 22.98
C THR A 3 -14.66 -14.58 23.18
N SER A 4 -13.48 -15.16 23.37
CA SER A 4 -12.24 -14.37 23.46
C SER A 4 -12.06 -13.52 22.20
N PRO A 5 -11.71 -12.21 22.33
CA PRO A 5 -11.53 -11.33 21.18
C PRO A 5 -10.45 -11.82 20.20
N ILE A 6 -10.67 -11.66 18.90
CA ILE A 6 -9.68 -11.97 17.86
C ILE A 6 -8.56 -10.94 17.90
N HIS A 7 -7.29 -11.35 17.84
CA HIS A 7 -6.18 -10.42 17.70
C HIS A 7 -5.77 -10.31 16.23
N ILE A 8 -5.70 -9.09 15.70
CA ILE A 8 -5.29 -8.80 14.32
C ILE A 8 -4.03 -7.95 14.38
N VAL A 9 -2.94 -8.41 13.78
CA VAL A 9 -1.68 -7.66 13.71
C VAL A 9 -1.50 -7.11 12.30
N GLY A 10 -1.46 -5.79 12.17
CA GLY A 10 -1.28 -5.05 10.92
C GLY A 10 -2.56 -4.30 10.50
N ALA A 11 -2.52 -2.97 10.54
CA ALA A 11 -3.60 -2.08 10.11
C ALA A 11 -3.39 -1.54 8.68
N GLY A 12 -2.86 -2.37 7.78
CA GLY A 12 -2.96 -2.11 6.34
C GLY A 12 -4.37 -2.40 5.81
N ILE A 13 -4.61 -2.13 4.52
CA ILE A 13 -5.92 -2.34 3.86
C ILE A 13 -6.57 -3.67 4.25
N THR A 14 -5.85 -4.79 4.21
CA THR A 14 -6.38 -6.11 4.58
C THR A 14 -6.88 -6.16 6.03
N GLY A 15 -6.07 -5.70 6.98
CA GLY A 15 -6.44 -5.70 8.41
C GLY A 15 -7.58 -4.74 8.72
N LEU A 16 -7.61 -3.57 8.06
CA LEU A 16 -8.69 -2.60 8.18
C LEU A 16 -10.02 -3.15 7.62
N VAL A 17 -10.00 -3.74 6.41
CA VAL A 17 -11.19 -4.37 5.81
C VAL A 17 -11.72 -5.49 6.69
N LEU A 18 -10.85 -6.39 7.15
CA LEU A 18 -11.24 -7.47 8.07
C LEU A 18 -11.88 -6.91 9.34
N SER A 19 -11.27 -5.90 9.95
CA SER A 19 -11.76 -5.27 11.17
C SER A 19 -13.12 -4.61 10.97
N ARG A 20 -13.35 -3.94 9.82
CA ARG A 20 -14.67 -3.42 9.43
C ARG A 20 -15.72 -4.53 9.34
N CYS A 21 -15.38 -5.65 8.71
CA CYS A 21 -16.28 -6.80 8.59
C CYS A 21 -16.64 -7.42 9.95
N LEU A 22 -15.67 -7.56 10.85
CA LEU A 22 -15.88 -8.07 12.20
C LEU A 22 -16.71 -7.11 13.05
N LEU A 23 -16.42 -5.81 12.97
CA LEU A 23 -17.16 -4.76 13.66
C LEU A 23 -18.64 -4.78 13.25
N LYS A 24 -18.94 -4.84 11.95
CA LYS A 24 -20.32 -4.93 11.43
C LYS A 24 -21.08 -6.14 11.99
N ARG A 25 -20.37 -7.23 12.29
CA ARG A 25 -20.94 -8.48 12.81
C ARG A 25 -20.94 -8.56 14.34
N GLY A 26 -20.50 -7.50 15.04
CA GLY A 26 -20.42 -7.48 16.50
C GLY A 26 -19.41 -8.47 17.08
N ILE A 27 -18.44 -8.93 16.28
CA ILE A 27 -17.40 -9.87 16.74
C ILE A 27 -16.29 -9.06 17.41
N PRO A 28 -15.93 -9.36 18.68
CA PRO A 28 -14.91 -8.60 19.38
C PRO A 28 -13.51 -8.88 18.81
N PHE A 29 -12.71 -7.82 18.63
CA PHE A 29 -11.33 -7.93 18.18
C PHE A 29 -10.43 -6.83 18.76
N HIS A 30 -9.12 -7.08 18.74
CA HIS A 30 -8.07 -6.11 18.98
C HIS A 30 -7.23 -5.95 17.71
N LEU A 31 -7.10 -4.74 17.21
CA LEU A 31 -6.28 -4.42 16.04
C LEU A 31 -5.00 -3.72 16.48
N TYR A 32 -3.85 -4.26 16.10
CA TYR A 32 -2.52 -3.74 16.42
C TYR A 32 -1.84 -3.22 15.15
N ASP A 33 -1.11 -2.12 15.24
CA ASP A 33 -0.25 -1.66 14.16
C ASP A 33 1.10 -1.16 14.65
N ARG A 34 2.12 -1.31 13.81
CA ARG A 34 3.48 -0.84 14.13
C ARG A 34 3.60 0.68 14.12
N SER A 35 2.81 1.39 13.30
CA SER A 35 2.99 2.80 13.04
C SER A 35 1.99 3.64 13.84
N PRO A 36 2.42 4.72 14.52
CA PRO A 36 1.52 5.68 15.14
C PRO A 36 0.84 6.59 14.11
N THR A 37 1.41 6.70 12.92
CA THR A 37 0.89 7.51 11.82
C THR A 37 0.40 6.62 10.68
N PRO A 38 -0.72 6.98 10.02
CA PRO A 38 -1.11 6.33 8.77
C PRO A 38 0.03 6.38 7.76
N ALA A 39 0.20 5.29 6.99
CA ALA A 39 1.27 5.23 6.01
C ALA A 39 1.15 6.39 5.00
N HIS A 40 2.26 7.09 4.71
CA HIS A 40 2.33 8.20 3.74
C HIS A 40 2.11 7.79 2.26
N ASN A 41 1.59 6.59 2.03
CA ASN A 41 1.43 5.95 0.73
C ASN A 41 0.20 6.47 0.00
N ASN A 42 0.28 7.72 -0.45
CA ASN A 42 -0.75 8.46 -1.17
C ASN A 42 -0.68 8.26 -2.70
N TYR A 43 -0.61 7.01 -3.15
CA TYR A 43 -0.61 6.66 -4.57
C TYR A 43 -1.96 6.08 -5.00
N ALA A 44 -2.18 6.04 -6.31
CA ALA A 44 -3.38 5.47 -6.91
C ALA A 44 -3.31 3.94 -6.96
N ILE A 45 -4.37 3.26 -6.56
CA ILE A 45 -4.57 1.82 -6.78
C ILE A 45 -5.84 1.59 -7.61
N THR A 46 -5.93 0.44 -8.26
CA THR A 46 -7.12 0.03 -9.00
C THR A 46 -7.85 -1.05 -8.21
N LEU A 47 -9.17 -0.90 -8.08
CA LEU A 47 -10.07 -1.88 -7.50
C LEU A 47 -11.00 -2.40 -8.60
N HIS A 48 -11.11 -3.71 -8.75
CA HIS A 48 -12.17 -4.31 -9.57
C HIS A 48 -13.54 -4.15 -8.89
N ALA A 49 -14.61 -4.14 -9.68
CA ALA A 49 -15.99 -4.08 -9.18
C ALA A 49 -16.34 -5.18 -8.21
N SER A 50 -15.89 -6.42 -8.44
CA SER A 50 -16.05 -7.49 -7.47
C SER A 50 -15.51 -7.09 -6.08
N THR A 51 -14.40 -6.36 -6.03
CA THR A 51 -13.77 -5.88 -4.81
C THR A 51 -14.50 -4.66 -4.22
N TYR A 52 -14.69 -3.59 -4.99
CA TYR A 52 -15.26 -2.36 -4.42
C TYR A 52 -16.77 -2.48 -4.15
N CYS A 53 -17.53 -3.25 -4.94
CA CYS A 53 -18.95 -3.51 -4.65
C CYS A 53 -19.11 -4.35 -3.37
N ALA A 54 -18.26 -5.36 -3.16
CA ALA A 54 -18.25 -6.12 -1.91
C ALA A 54 -17.88 -5.22 -0.73
N LEU A 55 -16.89 -4.34 -0.90
CA LEU A 55 -16.50 -3.40 0.13
C LEU A 55 -17.61 -2.40 0.47
N CYS A 56 -18.30 -1.84 -0.52
CA CYS A 56 -19.45 -0.94 -0.30
C CYS A 56 -20.52 -1.60 0.57
N LYS A 57 -20.84 -2.88 0.31
CA LYS A 57 -21.77 -3.67 1.13
C LYS A 57 -21.29 -3.85 2.57
N GLU A 58 -20.01 -4.12 2.77
CA GLU A 58 -19.44 -4.29 4.13
C GLU A 58 -19.32 -2.95 4.88
N LEU A 59 -19.17 -1.84 4.17
CA LEU A 59 -19.10 -0.50 4.76
C LEU A 59 -20.47 0.15 4.97
N ASP A 60 -21.52 -0.36 4.33
CA ASP A 60 -22.85 0.24 4.28
C ASP A 60 -22.81 1.65 3.66
N ILE A 61 -22.13 1.76 2.52
CA ILE A 61 -21.93 3.02 1.79
C ILE A 61 -22.36 2.82 0.35
N GLU A 62 -23.16 3.75 -0.17
CA GLU A 62 -23.55 3.81 -1.58
C GLU A 62 -22.32 3.94 -2.48
N GLU A 63 -22.33 3.26 -3.63
CA GLU A 63 -21.19 3.22 -4.54
C GLU A 63 -20.78 4.61 -5.02
N SER A 64 -21.75 5.48 -5.32
CA SER A 64 -21.50 6.86 -5.74
C SER A 64 -20.77 7.67 -4.65
N LEU A 65 -21.17 7.49 -3.39
CA LEU A 65 -20.51 8.13 -2.26
C LEU A 65 -19.11 7.55 -2.01
N PHE A 66 -18.95 6.23 -2.16
CA PHE A 66 -17.64 5.59 -2.09
C PHE A 66 -16.69 6.18 -3.15
N GLN A 67 -17.12 6.24 -4.41
CA GLN A 67 -16.37 6.84 -5.51
C GLN A 67 -16.07 8.32 -5.25
N GLN A 68 -17.00 9.09 -4.68
CA GLN A 68 -16.76 10.48 -4.32
C GLN A 68 -15.66 10.62 -3.24
N ARG A 69 -15.63 9.72 -2.25
CA ARG A 69 -14.68 9.81 -1.13
C ARG A 69 -13.28 9.32 -1.47
N VAL A 70 -13.17 8.28 -2.28
CA VAL A 70 -11.87 7.61 -2.53
C VAL A 70 -11.45 7.61 -4.00
N GLY A 71 -12.36 7.86 -4.93
CA GLY A 71 -12.10 7.85 -6.36
C GLY A 71 -11.17 8.98 -6.80
N ILE A 72 -10.44 8.73 -7.88
CA ILE A 72 -9.64 9.75 -8.56
C ILE A 72 -10.51 10.37 -9.63
N SER A 73 -10.90 11.64 -9.46
CA SER A 73 -11.75 12.33 -10.44
C SER A 73 -11.00 12.47 -11.76
N THR A 74 -11.55 11.89 -12.81
CA THR A 74 -11.39 12.40 -14.17
C THR A 74 -12.37 13.58 -14.32
N SER A 75 -12.09 14.53 -15.21
CA SER A 75 -12.98 15.67 -15.44
C SER A 75 -14.41 15.21 -15.78
N SER A 76 -15.41 16.04 -15.43
CA SER A 76 -16.84 15.72 -15.48
C SER A 76 -17.38 15.18 -16.81
N GLU A 77 -16.69 15.40 -17.93
CA GLU A 77 -17.07 14.89 -19.25
C GLU A 77 -16.72 13.41 -19.48
N ALA A 78 -15.84 12.84 -18.65
CA ALA A 78 -15.48 11.41 -18.69
C ALA A 78 -16.25 10.56 -17.67
N LYS A 79 -17.28 11.11 -17.02
CA LYS A 79 -18.07 10.39 -16.00
C LYS A 79 -18.99 9.32 -16.60
N GLU A 80 -19.42 9.47 -17.85
CA GLU A 80 -20.26 8.48 -18.53
C GLU A 80 -19.47 7.42 -19.31
N THR A 81 -18.22 7.72 -19.68
CA THR A 81 -17.38 6.85 -20.53
C THR A 81 -16.28 6.10 -19.78
N ALA A 82 -16.03 6.38 -18.50
CA ALA A 82 -15.03 5.68 -17.69
C ALA A 82 -15.52 4.35 -17.07
N ARG A 83 -16.72 3.86 -17.44
CA ARG A 83 -17.03 2.43 -17.36
C ARG A 83 -16.39 1.75 -18.57
N ASN A 84 -15.08 1.56 -18.52
CA ASN A 84 -14.44 0.60 -19.43
C ASN A 84 -15.08 -0.78 -19.20
N GLU A 85 -15.07 -1.62 -20.23
CA GLU A 85 -15.63 -2.98 -20.27
C GLU A 85 -15.18 -3.88 -19.10
N GLU A 86 -14.16 -3.49 -18.32
CA GLU A 86 -13.54 -4.24 -17.22
C GLU A 86 -14.01 -3.84 -15.80
N ASN A 87 -14.92 -2.87 -15.66
CA ASN A 87 -15.57 -2.54 -14.38
C ASN A 87 -14.57 -2.23 -13.24
N GLU A 88 -13.55 -1.43 -13.53
CA GLU A 88 -12.48 -1.04 -12.59
C GLU A 88 -12.64 0.39 -12.06
N LEU A 89 -12.25 0.63 -10.81
CA LEU A 89 -12.26 1.93 -10.16
C LEU A 89 -10.85 2.29 -9.66
N ARG A 90 -10.31 3.42 -10.11
CA ARG A 90 -9.07 3.96 -9.55
C ARG A 90 -9.34 4.82 -8.34
N VAL A 91 -8.66 4.50 -7.24
CA VAL A 91 -8.84 5.17 -5.95
C VAL A 91 -7.53 5.65 -5.37
N HIS A 92 -7.59 6.72 -4.58
CA HIS A 92 -6.50 7.19 -3.77
C HIS A 92 -6.32 6.24 -2.57
N ARG A 93 -5.18 5.52 -2.51
CA ARG A 93 -4.93 4.52 -1.47
C ARG A 93 -5.05 5.08 -0.05
N GLY A 94 -4.50 6.27 0.19
CA GLY A 94 -4.59 6.91 1.51
C GLY A 94 -6.02 7.33 1.87
N ALA A 95 -6.85 7.68 0.88
CA ALA A 95 -8.25 8.03 1.13
C ALA A 95 -9.07 6.77 1.42
N LEU A 96 -8.77 5.66 0.73
CA LEU A 96 -9.33 4.35 1.05
C LEU A 96 -8.96 3.91 2.46
N GLU A 97 -7.68 4.01 2.85
CA GLU A 97 -7.26 3.69 4.22
C GLU A 97 -7.95 4.57 5.25
N ALA A 98 -8.05 5.88 5.01
CA ALA A 98 -8.77 6.80 5.89
C ALA A 98 -10.25 6.43 6.03
N LEU A 99 -10.92 6.09 4.92
CA LEU A 99 -12.31 5.62 4.92
C LEU A 99 -12.49 4.35 5.76
N LEU A 100 -11.53 3.42 5.70
CA LEU A 100 -11.58 2.15 6.43
C LEU A 100 -11.20 2.29 7.91
N HIS A 101 -10.44 3.32 8.26
CA HIS A 101 -9.89 3.52 9.59
C HIS A 101 -10.95 3.92 10.61
N GLU A 102 -11.93 4.74 10.23
CA GLU A 102 -13.03 5.11 11.12
C GLU A 102 -14.09 4.00 11.11
N PRO A 103 -14.65 3.50 12.23
CA PRO A 103 -14.45 3.88 13.64
C PRO A 103 -13.54 2.91 14.42
N LEU A 104 -12.51 2.34 13.78
CA LEU A 104 -11.71 1.27 14.37
C LEU A 104 -10.80 1.81 15.49
N ASN A 105 -10.72 1.07 16.60
CA ASN A 105 -9.75 1.31 17.66
C ASN A 105 -8.45 0.55 17.36
N ILE A 106 -7.42 1.29 16.93
CA ILE A 106 -6.12 0.72 16.53
C ILE A 106 -5.10 0.96 17.63
N GLN A 107 -4.53 -0.12 18.14
CA GLN A 107 -3.43 -0.09 19.10
C GLN A 107 -2.11 0.08 18.34
N THR A 108 -1.66 1.33 18.22
CA THR A 108 -0.41 1.68 17.51
C THR A 108 0.83 1.35 18.35
N ASN A 109 2.01 1.43 17.75
CA ASN A 109 3.30 1.06 18.38
C ASN A 109 3.37 -0.42 18.82
N HIS A 110 2.72 -1.31 18.09
CA HIS A 110 2.72 -2.75 18.31
C HIS A 110 3.28 -3.48 17.09
N GLN A 111 4.61 -3.42 16.91
CA GLN A 111 5.28 -4.18 15.86
C GLN A 111 5.55 -5.62 16.34
N LEU A 112 4.85 -6.59 15.75
CA LEU A 112 5.08 -8.01 16.03
C LEU A 112 6.48 -8.43 15.54
N SER A 113 7.25 -9.03 16.45
CA SER A 113 8.56 -9.60 16.15
C SER A 113 8.46 -11.10 15.85
N HIS A 114 7.86 -11.85 16.77
CA HIS A 114 7.68 -13.30 16.65
C HIS A 114 6.51 -13.78 17.53
N ILE A 115 6.09 -15.02 17.28
CA ILE A 115 5.05 -15.71 18.03
C ILE A 115 5.66 -16.95 18.66
N SER A 116 5.45 -17.12 19.96
CA SER A 116 5.79 -18.34 20.69
C SER A 116 4.52 -19.13 20.99
N LEU A 117 4.55 -20.45 20.75
CA LEU A 117 3.43 -21.34 21.05
C LEU A 117 3.72 -22.06 22.37
N SER A 118 2.89 -21.82 23.37
CA SER A 118 2.91 -22.56 24.63
C SER A 118 1.92 -23.71 24.51
N LEU A 119 2.44 -24.90 24.19
CA LEU A 119 1.69 -26.14 24.30
C LEU A 119 1.67 -26.52 25.77
N SER A 120 0.53 -26.34 26.44
CA SER A 120 0.32 -26.95 27.74
C SER A 120 0.39 -28.48 27.58
N THR A 121 1.23 -29.13 28.38
CA THR A 121 1.18 -30.59 28.54
C THR A 121 -0.25 -30.97 28.93
N PRO A 122 -0.90 -31.92 28.23
CA PRO A 122 -2.28 -32.26 28.50
C PRO A 122 -2.37 -32.84 29.91
N ASN A 123 -2.87 -32.04 30.85
CA ASN A 123 -3.22 -32.52 32.17
C ASN A 123 -4.62 -33.16 32.05
N PRO A 124 -4.78 -34.47 32.27
CA PRO A 124 -6.03 -35.19 32.02
C PRO A 124 -7.24 -34.66 32.83
N THR A 125 -7.00 -33.85 33.86
CA THR A 125 -8.02 -33.24 34.72
C THR A 125 -8.42 -31.81 34.33
N SER A 126 -7.73 -31.14 33.40
CA SER A 126 -8.15 -29.83 32.88
C SER A 126 -7.49 -29.54 31.53
N PRO A 127 -8.22 -29.68 30.39
CA PRO A 127 -7.69 -29.31 29.09
C PRO A 127 -7.61 -27.77 28.99
N SER A 128 -6.44 -27.21 29.30
CA SER A 128 -6.17 -25.80 29.02
C SER A 128 -5.93 -25.62 27.51
N PRO A 129 -6.59 -24.63 26.87
CA PRO A 129 -6.37 -24.39 25.45
C PRO A 129 -4.91 -23.96 25.21
N PRO A 130 -4.32 -24.35 24.06
CA PRO A 130 -2.97 -23.95 23.71
C PRO A 130 -2.88 -22.42 23.67
N SER A 131 -1.95 -21.87 24.45
CA SER A 131 -1.75 -20.43 24.56
C SER A 131 -0.68 -19.97 23.58
N LYS A 132 -0.81 -18.76 23.07
CA LYS A 132 0.18 -18.10 22.21
C LYS A 132 0.73 -16.88 22.92
N THR A 133 2.00 -16.57 22.74
CA THR A 133 2.60 -15.33 23.21
C THR A 133 3.03 -14.51 21.99
N LEU A 134 2.46 -13.32 21.87
CA LEU A 134 2.82 -12.33 20.86
C LEU A 134 3.92 -11.44 21.43
N HIS A 135 5.09 -11.49 20.81
CA HIS A 135 6.21 -10.66 21.22
C HIS A 135 6.29 -9.42 20.33
N PHE A 136 6.06 -8.24 20.90
CA PHE A 136 6.21 -6.98 20.19
C PHE A 136 7.61 -6.39 20.42
N THR A 137 8.15 -5.65 19.45
CA THR A 137 9.44 -4.96 19.61
C THR A 137 9.31 -3.68 20.44
N THR A 138 8.16 -3.04 20.39
CA THR A 138 7.89 -1.70 20.95
C THR A 138 6.87 -1.69 22.08
N ALA A 139 6.26 -2.84 22.38
CA ALA A 139 5.20 -2.97 23.38
C ALA A 139 5.41 -4.25 24.23
N PRO A 140 4.79 -4.35 25.42
CA PRO A 140 4.86 -5.56 26.23
C PRO A 140 4.32 -6.78 25.49
N SER A 141 4.90 -7.95 25.77
CA SER A 141 4.41 -9.20 25.18
C SER A 141 3.00 -9.53 25.68
N LEU A 142 2.18 -10.09 24.79
CA LEU A 142 0.79 -10.44 25.08
C LEU A 142 0.58 -11.95 25.00
N GLN A 143 0.15 -12.55 26.10
CA GLN A 143 -0.27 -13.94 26.12
C GLN A 143 -1.77 -14.03 25.86
N THR A 144 -2.18 -14.86 24.91
CA THR A 144 -3.59 -15.01 24.54
C THR A 144 -3.90 -16.44 24.08
N PRO A 145 -5.03 -17.04 24.51
CA PRO A 145 -5.55 -18.28 23.94
C PRO A 145 -6.37 -18.04 22.66
N ALA A 146 -6.61 -16.77 22.28
CA ALA A 146 -7.52 -16.42 21.22
C ALA A 146 -6.93 -16.59 19.82
N LEU A 147 -7.80 -16.51 18.82
CA LEU A 147 -7.42 -16.52 17.41
C LEU A 147 -6.54 -15.30 17.09
N LEU A 148 -5.43 -15.56 16.39
CA LEU A 148 -4.54 -14.54 15.87
C LEU A 148 -4.62 -14.52 14.34
N ILE A 149 -4.75 -13.32 13.77
CA ILE A 149 -4.68 -13.07 12.33
C ILE A 149 -3.50 -12.13 12.06
N ALA A 150 -2.47 -12.65 11.38
CA ALA A 150 -1.30 -11.88 10.98
C ALA A 150 -1.55 -11.23 9.60
N ALA A 151 -1.88 -9.94 9.59
CA ALA A 151 -2.11 -9.09 8.42
C ALA A 151 -1.01 -8.00 8.26
N ASP A 152 0.20 -8.31 8.73
CA ASP A 152 1.37 -7.42 8.89
C ASP A 152 2.27 -7.30 7.64
N GLY A 153 1.77 -7.74 6.49
CA GLY A 153 2.34 -7.46 5.16
C GLY A 153 3.53 -8.34 4.75
N MET A 154 4.31 -7.91 3.76
CA MET A 154 5.36 -8.74 3.12
C MET A 154 6.50 -9.15 4.06
N HIS A 155 6.71 -8.41 5.15
CA HIS A 155 7.71 -8.69 6.18
C HIS A 155 7.07 -9.31 7.44
N SER A 156 5.94 -9.99 7.27
CA SER A 156 5.15 -10.54 8.37
C SER A 156 6.01 -11.33 9.38
N GLY A 157 5.99 -10.87 10.63
CA GLY A 157 6.59 -11.58 11.77
C GLY A 157 5.79 -12.84 12.09
N GLY A 158 4.47 -12.80 11.89
CA GLY A 158 3.61 -13.96 12.03
C GLY A 158 3.97 -15.09 11.06
N ARG A 159 4.09 -14.77 9.76
CA ARG A 159 4.53 -15.71 8.72
C ARG A 159 5.92 -16.28 9.01
N THR A 160 6.85 -15.43 9.44
CA THR A 160 8.22 -15.85 9.74
C THR A 160 8.29 -16.78 10.95
N SER A 161 7.41 -16.59 11.94
CA SER A 161 7.31 -17.47 13.11
C SER A 161 6.75 -18.85 12.76
N LEU A 162 5.76 -18.91 11.87
CA LEU A 162 5.12 -20.15 11.46
C LEU A 162 5.91 -20.92 10.39
N LEU A 163 6.57 -20.21 9.48
CA LEU A 163 7.27 -20.77 8.31
C LEU A 163 8.68 -20.17 8.18
N PRO A 164 9.57 -20.38 9.16
CA PRO A 164 10.91 -19.77 9.18
C PRO A 164 11.76 -20.17 7.98
N SER A 165 11.58 -21.39 7.46
CA SER A 165 12.32 -21.93 6.32
C SER A 165 11.83 -21.45 4.96
N HIS A 166 10.79 -20.60 4.90
CA HIS A 166 10.18 -20.13 3.66
C HIS A 166 10.35 -18.61 3.53
N PRO A 167 11.52 -18.09 3.12
CA PRO A 167 11.68 -16.66 2.91
C PRO A 167 10.84 -16.16 1.71
N PRO A 168 10.51 -14.85 1.65
CA PRO A 168 9.83 -14.29 0.49
C PRO A 168 10.70 -14.45 -0.77
N THR A 169 10.09 -14.83 -1.88
CA THR A 169 10.79 -14.90 -3.17
C THR A 169 11.04 -13.49 -3.70
N ILE A 170 12.32 -13.15 -3.90
CA ILE A 170 12.72 -11.88 -4.50
C ILE A 170 12.73 -12.03 -6.01
N LEU A 171 11.84 -11.32 -6.71
CA LEU A 171 11.82 -11.31 -8.17
C LEU A 171 13.04 -10.54 -8.72
N PRO A 172 13.61 -10.94 -9.87
CA PRO A 172 14.80 -10.31 -10.46
C PRO A 172 14.47 -8.97 -11.18
N TYR A 173 13.61 -8.16 -10.58
CA TYR A 173 13.16 -6.87 -11.09
C TYR A 173 13.48 -5.77 -10.09
N VAL A 174 13.79 -4.59 -10.61
CA VAL A 174 13.88 -3.36 -9.84
C VAL A 174 12.81 -2.40 -10.31
N ALA A 175 12.16 -1.72 -9.38
CA ALA A 175 11.20 -0.67 -9.65
C ALA A 175 11.73 0.66 -9.12
N PHE A 176 11.70 1.68 -9.96
CA PHE A 176 12.00 3.06 -9.62
C PHE A 176 10.69 3.82 -9.58
N THR A 177 10.39 4.43 -8.43
CA THR A 177 9.15 5.17 -8.22
C THR A 177 9.46 6.62 -7.91
N SER A 178 8.66 7.54 -8.42
CA SER A 178 8.73 8.94 -8.01
C SER A 178 7.36 9.59 -8.06
N ARG A 179 7.24 10.70 -7.34
CA ARG A 179 6.06 11.54 -7.27
C ARG A 179 6.47 13.00 -7.40
N ARG A 180 5.67 13.78 -8.12
CA ARG A 180 5.83 15.23 -8.22
C ARG A 180 4.48 15.91 -8.14
N HIS A 181 4.43 17.01 -7.39
CA HIS A 181 3.31 17.93 -7.41
C HIS A 181 3.50 18.92 -8.56
N LEU A 182 2.46 19.06 -9.37
CA LEU A 182 2.41 19.95 -10.51
C LEU A 182 1.34 21.01 -10.27
N PRO A 183 1.66 22.31 -10.48
CA PRO A 183 0.65 23.35 -10.57
C PRO A 183 -0.36 23.05 -11.69
N GLY A 184 -1.63 23.40 -11.47
CA GLY A 184 -2.72 23.18 -12.44
C GLY A 184 -2.39 23.60 -13.87
N PRO A 185 -1.84 24.81 -14.13
CA PRO A 185 -1.50 25.24 -15.50
C PRO A 185 -0.47 24.33 -16.18
N ILE A 186 0.54 23.86 -15.44
CA ILE A 186 1.56 22.95 -15.98
C ILE A 186 0.95 21.58 -16.27
N SER A 187 0.09 21.09 -15.38
CA SER A 187 -0.61 19.81 -15.55
C SER A 187 -1.49 19.83 -16.81
N ASN A 188 -2.32 20.86 -16.95
CA ASN A 188 -3.29 20.98 -18.04
C ASN A 188 -2.63 21.20 -19.40
N THR A 189 -1.55 21.98 -19.45
CA THR A 189 -0.90 22.29 -20.74
C THR A 189 0.06 21.19 -21.19
N LEU A 190 0.84 20.59 -20.29
CA LEU A 190 1.91 19.66 -20.68
C LEU A 190 1.51 18.18 -20.56
N TYR A 191 0.71 17.82 -19.56
CA TYR A 191 0.46 16.42 -19.24
C TYR A 191 -0.92 15.97 -19.69
N ALA A 192 -1.98 16.73 -19.40
CA ALA A 192 -3.35 16.33 -19.72
C ALA A 192 -3.56 15.89 -21.19
N PRO A 193 -2.99 16.57 -22.22
CA PRO A 193 -3.15 16.15 -23.61
C PRO A 193 -2.55 14.77 -23.92
N ALA A 194 -1.56 14.32 -23.15
CA ALA A 194 -0.98 12.99 -23.33
C ALA A 194 -1.87 11.87 -22.75
N PHE A 195 -2.80 12.20 -21.84
CA PHE A 195 -3.71 11.24 -21.22
C PHE A 195 -5.06 11.14 -21.94
N THR A 196 -5.46 12.14 -22.74
CA THR A 196 -6.70 12.11 -23.52
C THR A 196 -6.70 11.04 -24.60
N THR A 197 -5.51 10.59 -25.04
CA THR A 197 -5.35 9.50 -26.02
C THR A 197 -5.25 8.12 -25.38
N SER A 198 -5.24 8.04 -24.04
CA SER A 198 -5.16 6.78 -23.31
C SER A 198 -6.55 6.16 -23.11
N PRO A 199 -6.70 4.82 -23.18
CA PRO A 199 -7.94 4.14 -22.78
C PRO A 199 -8.30 4.36 -21.31
N THR A 200 -7.30 4.74 -20.48
CA THR A 200 -7.52 5.12 -19.08
C THR A 200 -7.00 6.55 -18.88
N PRO A 201 -7.88 7.57 -18.76
CA PRO A 201 -7.51 9.00 -18.80
C PRO A 201 -6.70 9.50 -17.58
N THR A 202 -6.24 8.60 -16.72
CA THR A 202 -5.34 8.90 -15.59
C THR A 202 -4.12 8.00 -15.55
N LEU A 203 -3.94 7.12 -16.54
CA LEU A 203 -2.90 6.11 -16.56
C LEU A 203 -2.32 5.99 -17.96
N LEU A 204 -1.00 6.15 -18.06
CA LEU A 204 -0.24 5.78 -19.24
C LEU A 204 0.63 4.59 -18.88
N THR A 205 0.58 3.56 -19.71
CA THR A 205 1.44 2.38 -19.57
C THR A 205 2.17 2.14 -20.87
N HIS A 206 3.50 2.10 -20.78
CA HIS A 206 4.38 1.76 -21.89
C HIS A 206 5.19 0.53 -21.54
N HIS A 207 5.21 -0.43 -22.48
CA HIS A 207 6.03 -1.62 -22.42
C HIS A 207 7.13 -1.51 -23.47
N ILE A 208 8.38 -1.64 -23.05
CA ILE A 208 9.53 -1.69 -23.96
C ILE A 208 10.36 -2.92 -23.60
N ALA A 209 10.27 -3.95 -24.44
CA ALA A 209 10.84 -5.27 -24.16
C ALA A 209 10.43 -5.78 -22.76
N THR A 210 11.39 -5.97 -21.86
CA THR A 210 11.18 -6.45 -20.49
C THR A 210 10.96 -5.34 -19.46
N ALA A 211 10.97 -4.08 -19.90
CA ALA A 211 10.76 -2.93 -19.02
C ALA A 211 9.33 -2.39 -19.14
N ARG A 212 8.80 -1.89 -18.03
CA ARG A 212 7.48 -1.27 -17.95
C ARG A 212 7.58 0.10 -17.33
N LEU A 213 7.00 1.10 -17.96
CA LEU A 213 6.81 2.44 -17.43
C LEU A 213 5.31 2.67 -17.24
N THR A 214 4.90 2.96 -16.02
CA THR A 214 3.54 3.37 -15.70
C THR A 214 3.59 4.79 -15.15
N ILE A 215 2.80 5.69 -15.72
CA ILE A 215 2.64 7.07 -15.26
C ILE A 215 1.18 7.26 -14.89
N SER A 216 0.91 7.77 -13.70
CA SER A 216 -0.44 8.05 -13.25
C SER A 216 -0.62 9.48 -12.78
N LEU A 217 -1.77 10.04 -13.11
CA LEU A 217 -2.25 11.30 -12.55
C LEU A 217 -3.19 11.01 -11.40
N THR A 218 -2.99 11.73 -10.31
CA THR A 218 -3.88 11.78 -9.15
C THR A 218 -4.28 13.24 -8.96
N SER A 219 -5.56 13.57 -9.06
CA SER A 219 -6.04 14.94 -8.84
C SER A 219 -6.43 15.14 -7.37
N LEU A 220 -5.86 16.16 -6.72
CA LEU A 220 -6.27 16.67 -5.41
C LEU A 220 -5.80 18.14 -5.30
N PRO A 221 -6.61 19.07 -4.76
CA PRO A 221 -7.81 19.69 -5.35
C PRO A 221 -7.60 20.29 -6.76
N ALA A 222 -8.62 20.90 -7.39
CA ALA A 222 -8.63 21.41 -8.77
C ALA A 222 -7.45 22.35 -9.17
N SER A 223 -6.68 22.85 -8.19
CA SER A 223 -5.52 23.72 -8.39
C SER A 223 -4.19 22.98 -8.56
N ALA A 224 -4.11 21.70 -8.22
CA ALA A 224 -2.87 20.92 -8.27
C ALA A 224 -3.11 19.48 -8.75
N THR A 225 -2.14 18.95 -9.49
CA THR A 225 -2.13 17.54 -9.90
C THR A 225 -0.87 16.88 -9.40
N THR A 226 -1.02 15.69 -8.83
CA THR A 226 0.12 14.85 -8.50
C THR A 226 0.35 13.88 -9.65
N ILE A 227 1.55 13.90 -10.21
CA ILE A 227 2.02 12.86 -11.12
C ILE A 227 2.86 11.87 -10.32
N SER A 228 2.58 10.58 -10.48
CA SER A 228 3.46 9.52 -10.01
C SER A 228 3.85 8.62 -11.17
N TRP A 229 5.06 8.10 -11.14
CA TRP A 229 5.50 7.15 -12.14
C TRP A 229 6.28 6.02 -11.50
N THR A 230 6.16 4.85 -12.12
CA THR A 230 6.88 3.63 -11.79
C THR A 230 7.54 3.10 -13.05
N TYR A 231 8.86 3.03 -13.05
CA TYR A 231 9.63 2.36 -14.08
C TYR A 231 10.23 1.08 -13.51
N SER A 232 9.84 -0.07 -14.05
CA SER A 232 10.40 -1.37 -13.68
C SER A 232 11.16 -2.01 -14.83
N ARG A 233 12.21 -2.77 -14.49
CA ARG A 233 13.03 -3.51 -15.44
C ARG A 233 13.77 -4.66 -14.75
N PRO A 234 14.29 -5.64 -15.51
CA PRO A 234 15.16 -6.66 -14.94
C PRO A 234 16.39 -6.06 -14.23
N ALA A 235 16.78 -6.69 -13.13
CA ALA A 235 18.02 -6.39 -12.42
C ALA A 235 19.24 -6.69 -13.33
N ARG A 236 20.30 -5.87 -13.25
CA ARG A 236 21.45 -5.99 -14.19
C ARG A 236 22.42 -7.13 -13.87
N SER A 237 22.23 -7.84 -12.78
CA SER A 237 23.10 -8.91 -12.26
C SER A 237 22.32 -9.69 -11.19
N PRO A 238 22.73 -10.91 -10.79
CA PRO A 238 22.08 -11.62 -9.68
C PRO A 238 22.07 -10.75 -8.41
N PRO A 239 21.01 -10.83 -7.60
CA PRO A 239 20.87 -9.99 -6.41
C PRO A 239 22.04 -10.26 -5.46
N ARG A 240 22.95 -9.29 -5.34
CA ARG A 240 23.88 -9.28 -4.21
C ARG A 240 23.05 -9.08 -2.93
N PRO A 241 23.34 -9.80 -1.84
CA PRO A 241 22.76 -9.50 -0.53
C PRO A 241 22.92 -8.01 -0.25
N LEU A 242 21.90 -7.36 0.31
CA LEU A 242 21.88 -5.94 0.65
C LEU A 242 22.91 -5.63 1.76
N SER A 243 24.21 -5.72 1.48
CA SER A 243 25.25 -5.09 2.28
C SER A 243 25.36 -3.64 1.83
N ARG A 244 24.95 -2.72 2.71
CA ARG A 244 25.16 -1.26 2.72
C ARG A 244 25.93 -0.72 1.49
N GLN A 245 25.22 -0.16 0.51
CA GLN A 245 25.86 0.70 -0.49
C GLN A 245 25.79 2.16 -0.03
N SER A 246 26.98 2.76 0.09
CA SER A 246 27.18 4.20 0.29
C SER A 246 26.70 4.98 -0.93
N SER A 247 26.01 6.09 -0.65
CA SER A 247 25.44 7.01 -1.63
C SER A 247 26.47 8.03 -2.13
N SER A 248 26.70 8.12 -3.45
CA SER A 248 26.96 9.43 -4.11
C SER A 248 27.08 9.39 -5.66
N SER A 249 27.43 8.28 -6.31
CA SER A 249 27.89 8.35 -7.71
C SER A 249 26.97 7.74 -8.80
N SER A 250 25.85 7.10 -8.45
CA SER A 250 25.00 6.38 -9.42
C SER A 250 23.82 7.19 -10.01
N TRP A 251 23.49 8.34 -9.44
CA TRP A 251 22.28 9.10 -9.78
C TRP A 251 22.36 9.81 -11.14
N THR A 252 23.52 10.38 -11.49
CA THR A 252 23.67 11.21 -12.70
C THR A 252 23.60 10.41 -14.00
N ARG A 253 23.86 9.10 -13.96
CA ARG A 253 23.90 8.24 -15.16
C ARG A 253 22.54 7.68 -15.57
N CYS A 254 21.54 7.68 -14.68
CA CYS A 254 20.23 7.08 -14.96
C CYS A 254 19.29 8.05 -15.69
N THR A 255 19.37 9.34 -15.38
CA THR A 255 18.51 10.39 -15.96
C THR A 255 18.79 10.65 -17.44
N THR A 256 20.06 10.61 -17.86
CA THR A 256 20.46 10.89 -19.25
C THR A 256 20.00 9.81 -20.24
N ARG A 257 19.88 8.55 -19.81
CA ARG A 257 19.55 7.42 -20.69
C ARG A 257 18.04 7.15 -20.84
N CYS A 258 17.21 7.59 -19.90
CA CYS A 258 15.75 7.58 -20.10
C CYS A 258 15.32 8.58 -21.18
N ARG A 259 16.01 9.73 -21.30
CA ARG A 259 15.72 10.72 -22.34
C ARG A 259 15.88 10.16 -23.76
N SER A 260 16.93 9.37 -24.00
CA SER A 260 17.21 8.87 -25.35
C SER A 260 16.36 7.67 -25.79
N ARG A 261 15.75 6.92 -24.84
CA ARG A 261 14.90 5.75 -25.16
C ARG A 261 13.40 6.02 -25.13
N PHE A 262 12.94 7.05 -24.41
CA PHE A 262 11.51 7.32 -24.24
C PHE A 262 11.04 8.62 -24.91
N GLY A 263 11.91 9.38 -25.59
CA GLY A 263 11.51 10.61 -26.27
C GLY A 263 10.89 11.68 -25.37
N MET A 264 11.06 11.58 -24.04
CA MET A 264 10.44 12.50 -23.08
C MET A 264 11.35 13.70 -22.78
N PHE A 265 10.87 14.90 -23.13
CA PHE A 265 11.38 16.16 -22.59
C PHE A 265 10.87 16.36 -21.16
N LEU A 266 11.61 15.87 -20.17
CA LEU A 266 11.47 16.33 -18.78
C LEU A 266 12.46 17.48 -18.56
N PRO A 267 12.05 18.68 -18.09
CA PRO A 267 12.98 19.78 -17.83
C PRO A 267 14.03 19.38 -16.79
N ALA A 268 15.28 19.82 -16.99
CA ALA A 268 16.41 19.46 -16.14
C ALA A 268 16.20 19.96 -14.69
N ALA A 269 16.39 19.08 -13.72
CA ALA A 269 16.47 19.48 -12.32
C ALA A 269 17.83 20.15 -12.07
N ARG A 270 17.85 21.45 -11.78
CA ARG A 270 19.01 22.08 -11.14
C ARG A 270 19.03 21.60 -9.69
N SER A 271 20.10 20.89 -9.30
CA SER A 271 20.38 20.58 -7.91
C SER A 271 20.71 21.89 -7.19
N VAL A 272 19.88 22.29 -6.23
CA VAL A 272 20.33 23.17 -5.15
C VAL A 272 20.69 22.22 -4.01
N GLY A 273 22.00 22.03 -3.82
CA GLY A 273 22.51 21.32 -2.66
C GLY A 273 22.43 22.24 -1.44
N SER A 274 21.83 21.75 -0.37
CA SER A 274 22.11 22.22 0.98
C SER A 274 22.35 20.97 1.83
N GLY A 275 23.62 20.71 2.10
CA GLY A 275 24.02 19.82 3.18
C GLY A 275 23.81 20.53 4.51
N PHE A 276 23.24 19.82 5.47
CA PHE A 276 23.41 20.12 6.89
C PHE A 276 23.62 18.79 7.61
N CYS A 277 24.87 18.55 8.00
CA CYS A 277 25.28 17.57 8.99
C CYS A 277 25.25 18.27 10.35
N ILE A 278 24.60 17.71 11.36
CA ILE A 278 25.02 17.83 12.77
C ILE A 278 24.68 16.48 13.44
N GLY A 279 25.64 15.97 14.23
CA GLY A 279 25.52 14.73 15.00
C GLY A 279 24.72 14.86 16.28
#